data_AF-A0A974PJB5-F1
#
_entry.id   AF-A0A974PJB5-F1
#
_cell.length_a   1.000
_cell.length_b   1.000
_cell.length_c   1.000
_cell.angle_alpha   90.00
_cell.angle_beta   90.00
_cell.angle_gamma   90.00
#
_symmetry.space_group_name_H-M   'P 1'
#
loop_
_entity.id
_entity.type
_entity.pdbx_description
1 polymer ?
#
loop_
_entity_poly.entity_id
_entity_poly.type
_entity_poly.pdbx_seq_one_letter_code
_entity_poly.pdbx_strand_id
1 'polypeptide(L)' 'MKIYTFGIDQITVSQIRLEGYDVVVQKVMPEYGQLGGDIFLFSTDRKDLPEMFESLRTGHPEAELIYWHQKRE' A
#
# COMPACT_ATOMS: atom_id res chain seq x y z
N MET A 1 -2.60 14.31 -3.15
CA MET A 1 -2.53 13.09 -2.33
C MET A 1 -2.57 11.90 -3.27
N LYS A 2 -1.56 11.05 -3.20
CA LYS A 2 -1.43 9.83 -4.01
C LYS A 2 -1.80 8.60 -3.20
N ILE A 3 -2.20 7.54 -3.89
CA ILE A 3 -2.37 6.21 -3.31
C ILE A 3 -1.32 5.30 -3.91
N TYR A 4 -0.30 4.97 -3.13
CA TYR A 4 0.68 3.97 -3.50
C TYR A 4 0.11 2.58 -3.22
N THR A 5 0.15 1.68 -4.20
CA THR A 5 -0.40 0.33 -4.05
C THR A 5 0.65 -0.75 -4.19
N PHE A 6 0.64 -1.77 -3.34
CA PHE A 6 1.52 -2.94 -3.44
C PHE A 6 0.73 -4.24 -3.28
N GLY A 7 0.87 -5.18 -4.21
CA GLY A 7 0.18 -6.48 -4.15
C GLY A 7 -1.33 -6.44 -4.39
N ILE A 8 -1.88 -5.28 -4.79
CA ILE A 8 -3.30 -5.09 -5.14
C ILE A 8 -3.54 -5.48 -6.59
N ASP A 9 -4.65 -6.15 -6.88
CA ASP A 9 -5.00 -6.53 -8.25
C ASP A 9 -5.42 -5.33 -9.12
N GLN A 10 -5.37 -5.52 -10.44
CA GLN A 10 -5.61 -4.46 -11.40
C GLN A 10 -7.07 -4.00 -11.45
N ILE A 11 -8.04 -4.84 -11.04
CA ILE A 11 -9.46 -4.45 -11.04
C ILE A 11 -9.66 -3.43 -9.94
N THR A 12 -9.20 -3.71 -8.72
CA THR A 12 -9.26 -2.77 -7.60
C THR A 12 -8.49 -1.48 -7.88
N VAL A 13 -7.26 -1.56 -8.43
CA VAL A 13 -6.50 -0.37 -8.82
C VAL A 13 -7.26 0.49 -9.83
N SER A 14 -7.90 -0.15 -10.81
CA SER A 14 -8.67 0.56 -11.84
C SER A 14 -9.91 1.22 -11.26
N GLN A 15 -10.61 0.55 -10.35
CA GLN A 15 -11.76 1.13 -9.64
C GLN A 15 -11.36 2.38 -8.84
N ILE A 16 -10.26 2.31 -8.09
CA ILE A 16 -9.76 3.48 -7.34
C ILE A 16 -9.43 4.65 -8.28
N ARG A 17 -8.84 4.38 -9.45
CA ARG A 17 -8.58 5.43 -10.46
C ARG A 17 -9.86 6.02 -11.04
N LEU A 18 -10.90 5.22 -11.26
CA LEU A 18 -12.19 5.69 -11.78
C LEU A 18 -12.89 6.64 -10.81
N GLU A 19 -12.67 6.47 -9.51
CA GLU A 19 -13.12 7.41 -8.47
C GLU A 19 -12.30 8.72 -8.42
N GLY A 20 -11.32 8.89 -9.32
CA GLY A 20 -10.56 10.13 -9.49
C GLY A 20 -9.27 10.24 -8.67
N TYR A 21 -8.84 9.17 -7.99
CA TYR A 21 -7.59 9.16 -7.24
C TYR A 21 -6.36 8.94 -8.14
N ASP A 22 -5.25 9.60 -7.80
CA ASP A 22 -3.94 9.35 -8.40
C ASP A 22 -3.30 8.11 -7.76
N VAL A 23 -3.23 7.00 -8.51
CA VAL A 23 -2.77 5.71 -8.01
C VAL A 23 -1.45 5.30 -8.63
N VAL A 24 -0.44 5.09 -7.78
CA VAL A 24 0.91 4.65 -8.15
C VAL A 24 1.09 3.18 -7.77
N VAL A 25 1.18 2.30 -8.77
CA VAL A 25 1.38 0.87 -8.54
C VAL A 25 2.86 0.59 -8.31
N GLN A 26 3.19 0.11 -7.12
CA GLN A 26 4.52 -0.27 -6.70
C GLN A 26 4.78 -1.76 -6.96
N LYS A 27 5.98 -2.06 -7.47
CA LYS A 27 6.45 -3.45 -7.65
C LYS A 27 7.23 -3.97 -6.45
N VAL A 28 7.73 -3.06 -5.62
CA VAL A 28 8.55 -3.33 -4.44
C VAL A 28 7.99 -2.53 -3.26
N MET A 29 8.33 -2.93 -2.04
CA MET A 29 8.00 -2.12 -0.86
C MET A 29 8.73 -0.77 -0.93
N PRO A 30 8.08 0.32 -0.48
CA PRO A 30 8.69 1.64 -0.47
C PRO A 30 9.86 1.69 0.50
N GLU A 31 10.88 2.46 0.14
CA GLU A 31 12.02 2.77 1.02
C GLU A 31 11.68 3.96 1.94
N TYR A 32 12.39 4.09 3.07
CA TYR A 32 12.18 5.15 4.06
C TYR A 32 11.87 6.53 3.45
N GLY A 33 10.78 7.16 3.92
CA GLY A 33 10.39 8.51 3.49
C GLY A 33 9.78 8.64 2.09
N GLN A 34 9.80 7.60 1.24
CA GLN A 34 9.26 7.69 -0.14
C GLN A 34 7.75 7.96 -0.21
N LEU A 35 7.00 7.60 0.83
CA LEU A 35 5.55 7.81 0.90
C LEU A 35 5.16 9.22 1.38
N GLY A 36 6.06 9.97 2.02
CA GLY A 36 5.70 11.22 2.68
C GLY A 36 4.45 11.06 3.58
N GLY A 37 3.46 11.94 3.39
CA GLY A 37 2.13 11.87 4.02
C GLY A 37 1.01 11.31 3.13
N ASP A 38 1.35 10.59 2.05
CA ASP A 38 0.38 9.97 1.15
C ASP A 38 -0.12 8.61 1.71
N ILE A 39 -1.10 7.99 1.03
CA ILE A 39 -1.66 6.69 1.42
C ILE A 39 -0.82 5.55 0.82
N PHE A 40 -0.53 4.53 1.61
CA PHE A 40 0.01 3.25 1.15
C PHE A 40 -0.96 2.12 1.41
N LEU A 41 -1.56 1.61 0.34
CA LEU A 41 -2.49 0.49 0.33
C LEU A 41 -1.75 -0.78 -0.10
N PHE A 42 -1.68 -1.80 0.75
CA PHE A 42 -0.94 -3.00 0.42
C PHE A 42 -1.63 -4.28 0.83
N SER A 43 -1.37 -5.34 0.06
CA SER A 43 -1.79 -6.71 0.33
C SER A 43 -0.57 -7.63 0.28
N THR A 44 -0.47 -8.54 1.24
CA THR A 44 0.58 -9.55 1.26
C THR A 44 0.07 -10.82 1.93
N ASP A 45 0.55 -11.96 1.44
CA ASP A 45 0.33 -13.29 2.01
C ASP A 45 1.43 -13.70 2.99
N ARG A 46 2.36 -12.79 3.29
CA ARG A 46 3.50 -13.10 4.15
C ARG A 46 3.07 -13.28 5.60
N LYS A 47 3.68 -14.28 6.24
CA LYS A 47 3.46 -14.64 7.65
C LYS A 47 4.06 -13.62 8.63
N ASP A 48 4.97 -12.76 8.17
CA ASP A 48 5.69 -11.74 8.95
C ASP A 48 5.00 -10.35 8.92
N LEU A 49 3.71 -10.29 8.56
CA LEU A 49 2.94 -9.06 8.48
C LEU A 49 3.13 -8.11 9.70
N PRO A 50 3.15 -8.57 10.97
CA PRO A 50 3.36 -7.66 12.10
C PRO A 50 4.71 -6.93 12.05
N GLU A 51 5.81 -7.66 11.84
CA GLU A 51 7.17 -7.08 11.76
C GLU A 51 7.28 -6.13 10.56
N MET A 52 6.70 -6.53 9.42
CA MET A 52 6.66 -5.70 8.23
C MET A 52 5.85 -4.41 8.44
N PHE A 53 4.69 -4.51 9.10
CA PHE A 53 3.84 -3.36 9.39
C PHE A 53 4.55 -2.36 10.31
N GLU A 54 5.23 -2.85 11.35
CA GLU A 54 6.04 -2.02 12.24
C GLU A 54 7.20 -1.33 11.51
N SER A 55 7.87 -2.05 10.61
CA SER A 55 8.93 -1.46 9.76
C SER A 55 8.38 -0.37 8.85
N LEU A 56 7.23 -0.58 8.22
CA LEU A 56 6.57 0.41 7.37
C LEU A 56 6.14 1.63 8.19
N ARG A 57 5.57 1.41 9.38
CA ARG A 57 5.14 2.49 10.28
C ARG A 57 6.30 3.35 10.75
N THR A 58 7.42 2.71 11.10
CA THR A 58 8.64 3.40 11.53
C THR A 58 9.30 4.14 10.37
N GLY A 59 9.28 3.55 9.17
CA GLY A 59 9.88 4.15 7.98
C GLY A 59 9.07 5.27 7.32
N HIS A 60 7.77 5.30 7.60
CA HIS A 60 6.81 6.21 7.01
C HIS A 60 5.79 6.69 8.06
N PRO A 61 6.24 7.42 9.09
CA PRO A 61 5.39 7.79 10.21
C PRO A 61 4.23 8.71 9.80
N GLU A 62 4.41 9.50 8.74
CA GLU A 62 3.39 10.42 8.24
C GLU A 62 2.40 9.78 7.25
N ALA A 63 2.72 8.60 6.70
CA ALA A 63 1.89 7.95 5.71
C ALA A 63 0.69 7.24 6.37
N GLU A 64 -0.47 7.31 5.73
CA GLU A 64 -1.60 6.47 6.10
C GLU A 64 -1.37 5.07 5.50
N LEU A 65 -1.33 4.03 6.34
CA LEU A 65 -1.10 2.66 5.88
C LEU A 65 -2.41 1.88 5.95
N ILE A 66 -2.82 1.29 4.84
CA ILE A 66 -4.02 0.48 4.73
C ILE A 66 -3.58 -0.93 4.32
N TYR A 67 -3.80 -1.89 5.20
CA TYR A 67 -3.61 -3.30 4.88
C TYR A 67 -4.91 -3.90 4.35
N TRP A 68 -4.90 -4.36 3.10
CA TRP A 68 -6.03 -5.00 2.46
C TRP A 68 -5.72 -6.48 2.26
N HIS A 69 -6.33 -7.32 3.09
CA HIS A 69 -6.28 -8.76 2.91
C HIS A 69 -7.53 -9.26 2.18
N GLN A 70 -7.33 -9.73 0.94
CA GLN A 70 -8.37 -10.47 0.22
C GLN A 70 -7.89 -11.91 0.10
N LYS A 71 -8.66 -12.83 0.70
CA LYS A 71 -8.40 -14.26 0.56
C LYS A 71 -8.57 -14.61 -0.92
N ARG A 72 -7.49 -15.03 -1.59
CA ARG A 72 -7.59 -15.59 -2.94
C ARG A 72 -8.18 -16.99 -2.79
N GLU A 73 -9.41 -17.17 -3.27
CA GLU A 73 -10.02 -18.50 -3.46
C GLU A 73 -9.41 -19.21 -4.67
#